data_AF-A0A961INU2-F1
#
_entry.id   AF-A0A961INU2-F1
#
_cell.length_a   1.000
_cell.length_b   1.000
_cell.length_c   1.000
_cell.angle_alpha   90.00
_cell.angle_beta   90.00
_cell.angle_gamma   90.00
#
_symmetry.space_group_name_H-M   'P 1'
#
loop_
_entity.id
_entity.type
_entity.pdbx_description
1 polymer ?
#
loop_
_entity_poly.entity_id
_entity_poly.type
_entity_poly.pdbx_seq_one_letter_code
_entity_poly.pdbx_strand_id
1 'polypeptide(L)'
;MRPAKTGLSILLGLSLVVSAPALSAQESPAPEQARPRRTLPATHEATRSAMAATEIDADLSRRFLYAREIYADGYVSRALAVLEDLLILAPRHELRFEMLREAARALETLGRQEEARDYYVQAFETAPGLPAAGESYLQAARLEARLGRQEQARMILDRIRRQYPDSTLSRQADLELRALAFPPPADSADDATPASGAVAPETVAPASPSSEQSEPGTSVDHDPADWLGEGIGPM
;
A
#
# COMPACT_ATOMS: atom_id res chain seq x y z
N MET A 1 -0.27 -17.14 51.03
CA MET A 1 -0.69 -18.54 51.24
C MET A 1 -2.18 -18.65 50.96
N ARG A 2 -2.56 -19.54 50.02
CA ARG A 2 -3.93 -20.00 49.61
C ARG A 2 -4.87 -18.97 48.92
N PRO A 3 -5.83 -19.40 48.07
CA PRO A 3 -5.77 -20.52 47.09
C PRO A 3 -6.55 -20.31 45.75
N ALA A 4 -6.31 -21.24 44.81
CA ALA A 4 -7.25 -21.94 43.89
C ALA A 4 -8.07 -21.15 42.85
N LYS A 5 -7.84 -21.36 41.54
CA LYS A 5 -8.38 -22.43 40.64
C LYS A 5 -9.89 -22.37 40.40
N THR A 6 -10.29 -22.04 39.17
CA THR A 6 -11.37 -22.61 38.30
C THR A 6 -11.73 -21.52 37.27
N GLY A 7 -11.81 -21.72 35.96
CA GLY A 7 -11.99 -22.91 35.13
C GLY A 7 -13.14 -22.60 34.18
N LEU A 8 -12.93 -22.61 32.86
CA LEU A 8 -13.96 -23.00 31.89
C LEU A 8 -13.35 -23.13 30.49
N SER A 9 -13.01 -24.35 30.10
CA SER A 9 -12.76 -24.72 28.72
C SER A 9 -14.11 -25.03 28.07
N ILE A 10 -14.49 -24.26 27.05
CA ILE A 10 -15.59 -24.63 26.15
C ILE A 10 -14.97 -24.98 24.81
N LEU A 11 -14.75 -26.28 24.62
CA LEU A 11 -14.49 -26.92 23.32
C LEU A 11 -15.85 -27.20 22.69
N LEU A 12 -16.30 -26.38 21.75
CA LEU A 12 -17.35 -26.77 20.80
C LEU A 12 -16.67 -27.31 19.54
N GLY A 13 -16.55 -28.63 19.47
CA GLY A 13 -16.24 -29.35 18.25
C GLY A 13 -17.46 -29.38 17.34
N LEU A 14 -17.41 -28.63 16.24
CA LEU A 14 -18.40 -28.72 15.17
C LEU A 14 -17.88 -29.72 14.13
N SER A 15 -18.26 -31.00 14.29
CA SER A 15 -17.98 -32.04 13.32
C SER A 15 -18.92 -31.90 12.12
N LEU A 16 -18.41 -31.38 11.01
CA LEU A 16 -19.13 -31.35 9.74
C LEU A 16 -18.97 -32.71 9.04
N VAL A 17 -20.03 -33.53 9.08
CA VAL A 17 -20.14 -34.76 8.29
C VAL A 17 -20.51 -34.36 6.87
N VAL A 18 -19.56 -34.41 5.95
CA VAL A 18 -19.82 -34.25 4.51
C VAL A 18 -20.27 -35.60 3.95
N SER A 19 -21.54 -35.65 3.57
CA SER A 19 -22.16 -36.78 2.88
C SER A 19 -21.70 -36.83 1.43
N ALA A 20 -21.04 -37.91 1.02
CA ALA A 20 -20.60 -38.13 -0.35
C ALA A 20 -21.75 -38.70 -1.21
N PRO A 21 -22.03 -38.15 -2.40
CA PRO A 21 -22.95 -38.77 -3.34
C PRO A 21 -22.27 -39.95 -4.07
N ALA A 22 -23.08 -40.99 -4.26
CA ALA A 22 -22.71 -42.27 -4.83
C ALA A 22 -22.28 -42.17 -6.30
N LEU A 23 -21.32 -43.02 -6.63
CA LEU A 23 -20.83 -43.36 -7.96
C LEU A 23 -21.97 -43.67 -8.94
N SER A 24 -22.07 -42.89 -10.01
CA SER A 24 -22.62 -43.36 -11.28
C SER A 24 -21.48 -43.88 -12.13
N ALA A 25 -21.58 -45.17 -12.46
CA ALA A 25 -20.68 -45.87 -13.37
C ALA A 25 -20.69 -45.20 -14.75
N GLN A 26 -19.52 -44.70 -15.16
CA GLN A 26 -19.30 -44.16 -16.49
C GLN A 26 -18.46 -45.16 -17.29
N GLU A 27 -19.01 -45.52 -18.44
CA GLU A 27 -18.51 -46.46 -19.43
C GLU A 27 -17.04 -46.23 -19.78
N SER A 28 -16.23 -47.30 -19.73
CA SER A 28 -14.83 -47.29 -20.12
C SER A 28 -14.69 -47.28 -21.65
N PRO A 29 -14.15 -46.23 -22.28
CA PRO A 29 -13.71 -46.32 -23.66
C PRO A 29 -12.40 -47.13 -23.76
N ALA A 30 -12.27 -47.83 -24.88
CA ALA A 30 -11.19 -48.75 -25.24
C ALA A 30 -9.76 -48.18 -25.04
N PRO A 31 -8.74 -49.05 -24.86
CA PRO A 31 -7.36 -48.64 -24.68
C PRO A 31 -6.78 -48.03 -25.95
N GLU A 32 -6.97 -46.71 -26.12
CA GLU A 32 -6.25 -45.91 -27.10
C GLU A 32 -4.77 -45.94 -26.73
N GLN A 33 -3.97 -46.56 -27.60
CA GLN A 33 -2.54 -46.77 -27.41
C GLN A 33 -1.86 -45.44 -27.07
N ALA A 34 -1.55 -45.28 -25.80
CA ALA A 34 -0.98 -44.08 -25.22
C ALA A 34 0.37 -43.80 -25.87
N ARG A 35 0.37 -42.89 -26.86
CA ARG A 35 1.60 -42.29 -27.37
C ARG A 35 2.38 -41.78 -26.15
N PRO A 36 3.67 -42.12 -25.99
CA PRO A 36 4.46 -41.66 -24.86
C PRO A 36 4.41 -40.13 -24.87
N ARG A 37 3.69 -39.55 -23.90
CA ARG A 37 3.73 -38.10 -23.66
C ARG A 37 5.20 -37.79 -23.44
N ARG A 38 5.83 -37.12 -24.40
CA ARG A 38 7.14 -36.51 -24.22
C ARG A 38 6.99 -35.53 -23.05
N THR A 39 7.24 -36.01 -21.85
CA THR A 39 7.43 -35.16 -20.69
C THR A 39 8.69 -34.37 -20.99
N LEU A 40 8.52 -33.06 -21.19
CA LEU A 40 9.67 -32.16 -21.17
C LEU A 40 10.42 -32.42 -19.86
N PRO A 41 11.76 -32.46 -19.88
CA PRO A 41 12.51 -32.69 -18.65
C PRO A 41 12.10 -31.59 -17.66
N ALA A 42 11.74 -31.99 -16.44
CA ALA A 42 11.22 -31.13 -15.37
C ALA A 42 12.09 -29.89 -15.09
N THR A 43 13.32 -29.88 -15.59
CA THR A 43 14.29 -28.80 -15.50
C THR A 43 13.90 -27.55 -16.31
N HIS A 44 13.32 -27.66 -17.51
CA HIS A 44 13.03 -26.47 -18.33
C HIS A 44 11.83 -25.65 -17.84
N GLU A 45 10.77 -26.32 -17.37
CA GLU A 45 9.58 -25.65 -16.84
C GLU A 45 9.88 -24.96 -15.50
N ALA A 46 10.61 -25.65 -14.61
CA ALA A 46 11.08 -25.07 -13.35
C ALA A 46 11.97 -23.83 -13.60
N THR A 47 12.85 -23.88 -14.61
CA THR A 47 13.72 -22.74 -14.95
C THR A 47 12.90 -21.55 -15.47
N ARG A 48 11.93 -21.77 -16.37
CA ARG A 48 11.06 -20.68 -16.86
C ARG A 48 10.22 -20.07 -15.76
N SER A 49 9.67 -20.89 -14.86
CA SER A 49 8.90 -20.41 -13.71
C SER A 49 9.77 -19.58 -12.76
N ALA A 50 11.01 -20.00 -12.50
CA ALA A 50 11.95 -19.24 -11.69
C ALA A 50 12.32 -17.90 -12.34
N MET A 51 12.61 -17.87 -13.65
CA MET A 51 12.92 -16.63 -14.37
C MET A 51 11.72 -15.66 -14.36
N ALA A 52 10.51 -16.16 -14.59
CA ALA A 52 9.31 -15.34 -14.54
C ALA A 52 9.08 -14.73 -13.15
N ALA A 53 9.31 -15.51 -12.08
CA ALA A 53 9.24 -14.98 -10.71
C ALA A 53 10.26 -13.86 -10.47
N THR A 54 11.52 -14.05 -10.90
CA THR A 54 12.55 -13.00 -10.75
C THR A 54 12.25 -11.74 -11.56
N GLU A 55 11.61 -11.88 -12.72
CA GLU A 55 11.23 -10.73 -13.55
C GLU A 55 10.09 -9.93 -12.92
N ILE A 56 9.12 -10.60 -12.31
CA ILE A 56 8.04 -9.97 -11.55
C ILE A 56 8.60 -9.20 -10.36
N ASP A 57 9.49 -9.81 -9.57
CA ASP A 57 10.11 -9.15 -8.41
C ASP A 57 10.93 -7.91 -8.81
N ALA A 58 11.68 -8.01 -9.92
CA ALA A 58 12.42 -6.87 -10.47
C ALA A 58 11.50 -5.75 -10.95
N ASP A 59 10.34 -6.10 -11.55
CA ASP A 59 9.36 -5.10 -12.00
C ASP A 59 8.70 -4.37 -10.83
N LEU A 60 8.30 -5.11 -9.79
CA LEU A 60 7.74 -4.53 -8.57
C LEU A 60 8.73 -3.57 -7.89
N SER A 61 10.00 -3.96 -7.82
CA SER A 61 11.07 -3.13 -7.27
C SER A 61 11.25 -1.84 -8.07
N ARG A 62 11.25 -1.90 -9.41
CA ARG A 62 11.34 -0.70 -10.27
C ARG A 62 10.15 0.24 -10.07
N ARG A 63 8.94 -0.29 -10.03
CA ARG A 63 7.72 0.52 -9.82
C ARG A 63 7.68 1.16 -8.43
N PHE A 64 8.16 0.45 -7.40
CA PHE A 64 8.28 1.02 -6.06
C PHE A 64 9.28 2.18 -6.01
N LEU A 65 10.45 2.04 -6.66
CA LEU A 65 11.42 3.13 -6.79
C LEU A 65 10.83 4.32 -7.54
N TYR A 66 10.14 4.08 -8.65
CA TYR A 66 9.43 5.13 -9.39
C TYR A 66 8.39 5.86 -8.53
N ALA A 67 7.63 5.15 -7.71
CA ALA A 67 6.67 5.77 -6.79
C ALA A 67 7.34 6.72 -5.78
N ARG A 68 8.53 6.35 -5.28
CA ARG A 68 9.31 7.20 -4.36
C ARG A 68 9.89 8.44 -5.07
N GLU A 69 10.30 8.30 -6.32
CA GLU A 69 10.81 9.41 -7.13
C GLU A 69 9.71 10.44 -7.38
N ILE A 70 8.56 10.02 -7.89
CA ILE A 70 7.45 10.95 -8.15
C ILE A 70 6.86 11.54 -6.85
N TYR A 71 6.96 10.84 -5.72
CA TYR A 71 6.66 11.39 -4.40
C TYR A 71 7.61 12.54 -4.04
N ALA A 72 8.92 12.33 -4.22
CA ALA A 72 9.94 13.34 -3.95
C ALA A 72 9.78 14.59 -4.84
N ASP A 73 9.28 14.42 -6.06
CA ASP A 73 8.94 15.50 -6.99
C ASP A 73 7.63 16.23 -6.63
N GLY A 74 6.93 15.80 -5.58
CA GLY A 74 5.69 16.43 -5.10
C GLY A 74 4.41 15.90 -5.76
N TYR A 75 4.48 14.90 -6.64
CA TYR A 75 3.31 14.24 -7.24
C TYR A 75 2.69 13.21 -6.29
N VAL A 76 2.35 13.65 -5.06
CA VAL A 76 1.96 12.79 -3.94
C VAL A 76 0.76 11.88 -4.26
N SER A 77 -0.31 12.42 -4.86
CA SER A 77 -1.49 11.62 -5.23
C SER A 77 -1.16 10.52 -6.24
N ARG A 78 -0.26 10.80 -7.19
CA ARG A 78 0.16 9.82 -8.20
C ARG A 78 1.06 8.74 -7.58
N ALA A 79 1.96 9.14 -6.68
CA ALA A 79 2.77 8.20 -5.90
C ALA A 79 1.89 7.22 -5.12
N LEU A 80 0.87 7.73 -4.44
CA LEU A 80 -0.07 6.91 -3.68
C LEU A 80 -0.79 5.90 -4.57
N ALA A 81 -1.32 6.32 -5.73
CA ALA A 81 -2.00 5.41 -6.66
C ALA A 81 -1.08 4.26 -7.11
N VAL A 82 0.18 4.55 -7.43
CA VAL A 82 1.15 3.51 -7.80
C VAL A 82 1.42 2.55 -6.63
N LEU A 83 1.52 3.06 -5.41
CA LEU A 83 1.73 2.23 -4.22
C LEU A 83 0.53 1.32 -3.91
N GLU A 84 -0.69 1.83 -4.06
CA GLU A 84 -1.92 1.06 -3.87
C GLU A 84 -2.03 -0.08 -4.90
N ASP A 85 -1.73 0.21 -6.17
CA ASP A 85 -1.68 -0.81 -7.22
C ASP A 85 -0.66 -1.91 -6.88
N LEU A 86 0.53 -1.54 -6.39
CA LEU A 86 1.56 -2.51 -6.00
C LEU A 86 1.11 -3.39 -4.83
N LEU A 87 0.41 -2.82 -3.85
CA LEU A 87 -0.11 -3.54 -2.69
C LEU A 87 -1.20 -4.54 -3.07
N ILE A 88 -2.00 -4.23 -4.10
CA ILE A 88 -3.00 -5.15 -4.67
C ILE A 88 -2.32 -6.27 -5.45
N LEU A 89 -1.34 -5.93 -6.29
CA LEU A 89 -0.65 -6.89 -7.15
C LEU A 89 0.21 -7.88 -6.37
N ALA A 90 0.80 -7.45 -5.25
CA ALA A 90 1.84 -8.21 -4.56
C ALA A 90 1.63 -8.29 -3.03
N PRO A 91 0.53 -8.92 -2.55
CA PRO A 91 0.11 -8.90 -1.14
C PRO A 91 1.05 -9.66 -0.18
N ARG A 92 2.04 -10.41 -0.70
CA ARG A 92 3.02 -11.17 0.09
C ARG A 92 4.48 -10.85 -0.29
N HIS A 93 4.69 -9.76 -1.02
CA HIS A 93 6.02 -9.37 -1.47
C HIS A 93 6.89 -8.85 -0.32
N GLU A 94 8.21 -8.99 -0.43
CA GLU A 94 9.17 -8.55 0.59
C GLU A 94 9.10 -7.04 0.87
N LEU A 95 8.88 -6.23 -0.18
CA LEU A 95 8.72 -4.78 -0.09
C LEU A 95 7.37 -4.33 0.48
N ARG A 96 6.44 -5.25 0.80
CA ARG A 96 5.09 -4.90 1.25
C ARG A 96 5.11 -3.98 2.47
N PHE A 97 6.01 -4.25 3.42
CA PHE A 97 6.20 -3.40 4.60
C PHE A 97 6.56 -1.96 4.20
N GLU A 98 7.50 -1.79 3.28
CA GLU A 98 7.96 -0.48 2.83
C GLU A 98 6.88 0.24 2.01
N MET A 99 6.19 -0.47 1.12
CA MET A 99 5.07 0.06 0.33
C MET A 99 3.96 0.61 1.22
N LEU A 100 3.57 -0.13 2.27
CA LEU A 100 2.58 0.36 3.24
C LEU A 100 3.04 1.63 3.95
N ARG A 101 4.31 1.68 4.36
CA ARG A 101 4.85 2.83 5.10
C ARG A 101 4.96 4.08 4.22
N GLU A 102 5.36 3.93 2.96
CA GLU A 102 5.40 5.06 2.02
C GLU A 102 3.98 5.51 1.62
N ALA A 103 3.03 4.58 1.47
CA ALA A 103 1.63 4.93 1.21
C ALA A 103 1.02 5.71 2.39
N ALA A 104 1.31 5.29 3.63
CA ALA A 104 0.89 6.02 4.83
C ALA A 104 1.43 7.46 4.86
N ARG A 105 2.70 7.68 4.50
CA ARG A 105 3.30 9.03 4.41
C ARG A 105 2.66 9.88 3.33
N ALA A 106 2.35 9.29 2.17
CA ALA A 106 1.62 9.97 1.12
C ALA A 106 0.21 10.39 1.57
N LEU A 107 -0.50 9.52 2.28
CA LEU A 107 -1.79 9.84 2.88
C LEU A 107 -1.70 10.95 3.93
N GLU A 108 -0.69 10.95 4.81
CA GLU A 108 -0.46 12.05 5.77
C GLU A 108 -0.25 13.38 5.04
N THR A 109 0.57 13.39 3.99
CA THR A 109 0.87 14.60 3.21
C THR A 109 -0.37 15.14 2.49
N LEU A 110 -1.30 14.27 2.11
CA LEU A 110 -2.60 14.62 1.55
C LEU A 110 -3.65 15.00 2.60
N GLY A 111 -3.32 14.97 3.89
CA GLY A 111 -4.26 15.24 4.99
C GLY A 111 -5.24 14.10 5.30
N ARG A 112 -5.09 12.93 4.67
CA ARG A 112 -5.94 11.75 4.86
C ARG A 112 -5.48 10.94 6.08
N GLN A 113 -5.59 11.55 7.26
CA GLN A 113 -4.98 11.05 8.51
C GLN A 113 -5.51 9.68 8.96
N GLU A 114 -6.80 9.40 8.80
CA GLU A 114 -7.40 8.11 9.21
C GLU A 114 -6.84 6.95 8.39
N GLU A 115 -6.79 7.13 7.07
CA GLU A 115 -6.25 6.12 6.16
C GLU A 115 -4.75 5.93 6.36
N ALA A 116 -4.00 7.02 6.55
CA ALA A 116 -2.58 6.95 6.87
C ALA A 116 -2.33 6.10 8.13
N ARG A 117 -3.14 6.30 9.17
CA ARG A 117 -3.09 5.52 10.40
C ARG A 117 -3.31 4.03 10.11
N ASP A 118 -4.31 3.68 9.30
CA ASP A 118 -4.60 2.28 8.98
C ASP A 118 -3.42 1.61 8.25
N TYR A 119 -2.79 2.31 7.31
CA TYR A 119 -1.61 1.79 6.61
C TYR A 119 -0.40 1.60 7.54
N TYR A 120 -0.16 2.51 8.48
CA TYR A 120 0.89 2.33 9.48
C TYR A 120 0.63 1.14 10.42
N VAL A 121 -0.63 0.92 10.82
CA VAL A 121 -1.01 -0.26 11.62
C VAL A 121 -0.75 -1.54 10.82
N GLN A 122 -1.17 -1.59 9.55
CA GLN A 122 -0.89 -2.74 8.68
C GLN A 122 0.61 -2.97 8.47
N ALA A 123 1.41 -1.90 8.39
CA ALA A 123 2.86 -2.02 8.24
C ALA A 123 3.46 -2.70 9.47
N PHE A 124 3.00 -2.29 10.66
CA PHE A 124 3.40 -2.93 11.91
C PHE A 124 3.00 -4.41 11.97
N GLU A 125 1.78 -4.74 11.56
CA GLU A 125 1.28 -6.13 11.53
C GLU A 125 2.03 -7.02 10.55
N THR A 126 2.55 -6.46 9.46
CA THR A 126 3.32 -7.19 8.45
C THR A 126 4.68 -7.66 9.00
N ALA A 127 5.34 -6.86 9.84
CA ALA A 127 6.69 -7.15 10.32
C ALA A 127 6.94 -6.73 11.79
N PRO A 128 6.18 -7.26 12.77
CA PRO A 128 6.15 -6.77 14.15
C PRO A 128 7.46 -6.95 14.93
N GLY A 129 8.44 -7.68 14.40
CA GLY A 129 9.77 -7.82 15.02
C GLY A 129 10.77 -6.75 14.61
N LEU A 130 10.49 -5.98 13.55
CA LEU A 130 11.42 -4.99 13.03
C LEU A 130 11.31 -3.67 13.80
N PRO A 131 12.43 -3.03 14.20
CA PRO A 131 12.38 -1.70 14.81
C PRO A 131 11.62 -0.68 13.95
N ALA A 132 11.79 -0.72 12.63
CA ALA A 132 11.06 0.12 11.67
C ALA A 132 9.54 -0.08 11.70
N ALA A 133 9.06 -1.28 12.06
CA ALA A 133 7.64 -1.54 12.25
C ALA A 133 7.12 -0.89 13.53
N GLY A 134 7.91 -0.92 14.61
CA GLY A 134 7.62 -0.17 15.83
C GLY A 134 7.56 1.34 15.60
N GLU A 135 8.45 1.89 14.76
CA GLU A 135 8.38 3.30 14.33
C GLU A 135 7.08 3.60 13.58
N SER A 136 6.66 2.71 12.67
CA SER A 136 5.40 2.86 11.94
C SER A 136 4.21 2.88 12.90
N TYR A 137 4.21 1.99 13.90
CA TYR A 137 3.14 1.96 14.91
C TYR A 137 3.16 3.19 15.83
N LEU A 138 4.34 3.75 16.11
CA LEU A 138 4.46 5.03 16.82
C LEU A 138 3.83 6.18 16.03
N GLN A 139 4.01 6.22 14.69
CA GLN A 139 3.33 7.21 13.86
C GLN A 139 1.81 7.03 13.88
N ALA A 140 1.30 5.79 13.88
CA ALA A 140 -0.12 5.52 14.06
C ALA A 140 -0.65 6.08 15.40
N ALA A 141 0.10 5.91 16.50
CA ALA A 141 -0.29 6.49 17.80
C ALA A 141 -0.36 8.02 17.77
N ARG A 142 0.59 8.68 17.10
CA ARG A 142 0.59 10.14 16.95
C ARG A 142 -0.61 10.63 16.14
N LEU A 143 -0.97 9.90 15.08
CA LEU A 143 -2.17 10.21 14.30
C LEU A 143 -3.43 10.06 15.13
N GLU A 144 -3.55 8.99 15.93
CA GLU A 144 -4.68 8.83 16.86
C GLU A 144 -4.80 9.99 17.85
N ALA A 145 -3.66 10.45 18.39
CA ALA A 145 -3.63 11.60 19.27
C ALA A 145 -4.12 12.89 18.57
N ARG A 146 -3.65 13.15 17.34
CA ARG A 146 -4.10 14.30 16.52
C ARG A 146 -5.59 14.24 16.18
N LEU A 147 -6.13 13.03 15.99
CA LEU A 147 -7.56 12.79 15.76
C LEU A 147 -8.41 12.87 17.03
N GLY A 148 -7.82 13.23 18.19
CA GLY A 148 -8.52 13.30 19.48
C GLY A 148 -8.81 11.95 20.12
N ARG A 149 -8.34 10.85 19.52
CA ARG A 149 -8.53 9.47 19.97
C ARG A 149 -7.44 9.07 20.96
N GLN A 150 -7.39 9.80 22.08
CA GLN A 150 -6.31 9.67 23.07
C GLN A 150 -6.19 8.25 23.65
N GLU A 151 -7.32 7.58 23.87
CA GLU A 151 -7.31 6.23 24.45
C GLU A 151 -6.69 5.21 23.50
N GLN A 152 -7.02 5.30 22.21
CA GLN A 152 -6.42 4.48 21.16
C GLN A 152 -4.91 4.74 21.06
N ALA A 153 -4.50 6.02 21.11
CA ALA A 153 -3.09 6.38 21.13
C ALA A 153 -2.36 5.73 22.33
N ARG A 154 -2.93 5.83 23.55
CA ARG A 154 -2.36 5.20 24.76
C ARG A 154 -2.21 3.69 24.61
N MET A 155 -3.24 3.00 24.10
CA MET A 155 -3.18 1.56 23.87
C MET A 155 -2.05 1.16 22.92
N ILE A 156 -1.86 1.91 21.83
CA ILE A 156 -0.78 1.66 20.86
C ILE A 156 0.59 1.86 21.54
N LEU A 157 0.77 2.98 22.27
CA LEU A 157 2.02 3.31 22.96
C LEU A 157 2.38 2.26 24.02
N ASP A 158 1.41 1.80 24.81
CA ASP A 158 1.62 0.74 25.80
C ASP A 158 1.96 -0.61 25.15
N ARG A 159 1.46 -0.87 23.94
CA ARG A 159 1.87 -2.05 23.17
C ARG A 159 3.31 -1.95 22.69
N ILE A 160 3.74 -0.77 22.21
CA ILE A 160 5.14 -0.52 21.81
C ILE A 160 6.09 -0.76 22.99
N ARG A 161 5.78 -0.24 24.19
CA ARG A 161 6.60 -0.44 25.40
C ARG A 161 6.77 -1.90 25.78
N ARG A 162 5.69 -2.70 25.68
CA ARG A 162 5.70 -4.13 25.98
C ARG A 162 6.47 -4.95 24.95
N GLN A 163 6.39 -4.58 23.68
CA GLN A 163 6.96 -5.36 22.58
C GLN A 163 8.44 -5.02 22.32
N TYR A 164 8.85 -3.79 22.61
CA TYR A 164 10.23 -3.34 22.42
C TYR A 164 10.83 -2.84 23.75
N PRO A 165 10.93 -3.69 24.79
CA PRO A 165 11.52 -3.29 26.06
C PRO A 165 12.97 -2.79 25.84
N ASP A 166 13.38 -1.80 26.63
CA ASP A 166 14.73 -1.21 26.60
C ASP A 166 15.18 -0.55 25.28
N SER A 167 14.26 -0.35 24.33
CA SER A 167 14.56 0.31 23.05
C SER A 167 14.43 1.85 23.12
N THR A 168 14.97 2.54 22.11
CA THR A 168 14.66 3.97 21.87
C THR A 168 13.16 4.20 21.66
N LEU A 169 12.46 3.24 21.04
CA LEU A 169 11.02 3.29 20.81
C LEU A 169 10.22 3.26 22.10
N SER A 170 10.59 2.42 23.07
CA SER A 170 9.93 2.38 24.38
C SER A 170 10.08 3.73 25.11
N ARG A 171 11.27 4.32 25.07
CA ARG A 171 11.51 5.67 25.63
C ARG A 171 10.70 6.75 24.90
N GLN A 172 10.60 6.69 23.58
CA GLN A 172 9.74 7.61 22.82
C GLN A 172 8.26 7.42 23.21
N ALA A 173 7.80 6.18 23.32
CA ALA A 173 6.43 5.89 23.72
C ALA A 173 6.11 6.39 25.14
N ASP A 174 7.05 6.28 26.08
CA ASP A 174 6.93 6.86 27.42
C ASP A 174 6.77 8.40 27.38
N LEU A 175 7.54 9.08 26.51
CA LEU A 175 7.44 10.53 26.34
C LEU A 175 6.09 10.94 25.76
N GLU A 176 5.60 10.24 24.74
CA GLU A 176 4.29 10.49 24.13
C GLU A 176 3.15 10.22 25.13
N LEU A 177 3.23 9.15 25.95
CA LEU A 177 2.25 8.88 27.01
C LEU A 177 2.19 10.00 28.04
N ARG A 178 3.34 10.57 28.43
CA ARG A 178 3.39 11.73 29.33
C ARG A 178 2.78 12.96 28.68
N ALA A 179 3.05 13.20 27.39
CA ALA A 179 2.43 14.30 26.64
C ALA A 179 0.90 14.16 26.59
N LEU A 180 0.38 12.94 26.43
CA LEU A 180 -1.07 12.65 26.47
C LEU A 180 -1.70 12.78 27.87
N ALA A 181 -0.93 12.74 28.94
CA ALA A 181 -1.43 12.91 30.31
C ALA A 181 -1.63 14.38 30.68
N PHE A 182 -0.85 15.26 30.05
CA PHE A 182 -0.88 16.70 30.24
C PHE A 182 -1.20 17.36 28.90
N PRO A 183 -2.46 17.29 28.44
CA PRO A 183 -2.82 17.97 27.20
C PRO A 183 -2.48 19.46 27.34
N PRO A 184 -1.91 20.09 26.30
CA PRO A 184 -1.67 21.52 26.33
C PRO A 184 -2.98 22.26 26.58
N PRO A 185 -2.95 23.41 27.28
CA PRO A 185 -4.16 24.18 27.59
C PRO A 185 -4.94 24.45 26.30
N ALA A 186 -6.27 24.28 26.34
CA ALA A 186 -7.15 24.35 25.16
C ALA A 186 -6.96 25.64 24.34
N ASP A 187 -6.55 26.73 25.00
CA ASP A 187 -6.30 28.04 24.39
C ASP A 187 -5.08 28.08 23.43
N SER A 188 -4.32 26.98 23.32
CA SER A 188 -3.16 26.86 22.41
C SER A 188 -3.44 26.04 21.14
N ALA A 189 -4.65 25.48 20.98
CA ALA A 189 -5.01 24.67 19.82
C ALA A 189 -5.34 25.50 18.56
N ASP A 190 -5.71 26.77 18.71
CA ASP A 190 -6.02 27.67 17.58
C ASP A 190 -4.77 28.15 16.83
N ASP A 191 -3.58 27.96 17.40
CA ASP A 191 -2.29 28.33 16.78
C ASP A 191 -1.57 27.14 16.13
N ALA A 192 -2.24 25.97 16.03
CA ALA A 192 -1.80 24.86 15.20
C ALA A 192 -1.95 25.25 13.73
N THR A 193 -1.04 26.13 13.30
CA THR A 193 -0.85 26.61 11.95
C THR A 193 -0.92 25.39 11.03
N PRO A 194 -1.92 25.28 10.13
CA PRO A 194 -1.91 24.23 9.15
C PRO A 194 -0.59 24.31 8.42
N ALA A 195 0.15 23.19 8.42
CA ALA A 195 1.43 23.03 7.78
C ALA A 195 1.45 23.86 6.51
N SER A 196 2.29 24.89 6.53
CA SER A 196 2.60 25.83 5.46
C SER A 196 2.22 25.21 4.12
N GLY A 197 1.03 25.57 3.65
CA GLY A 197 0.69 25.41 2.26
C GLY A 197 1.86 25.97 1.48
N ALA A 198 2.32 25.19 0.51
CA ALA A 198 3.24 25.65 -0.50
C ALA A 198 2.85 27.08 -0.88
N VAL A 199 3.68 28.04 -0.45
CA VAL A 199 3.73 29.33 -1.12
C VAL A 199 4.26 28.96 -2.49
N ALA A 200 3.33 28.74 -3.43
CA ALA A 200 3.63 28.79 -4.83
C ALA A 200 4.47 30.06 -5.04
N PRO A 201 5.62 30.02 -5.72
CA PRO A 201 6.31 31.23 -6.08
C PRO A 201 5.33 32.06 -6.89
N GLU A 202 4.87 33.14 -6.27
CA GLU A 202 4.08 34.18 -6.90
C GLU A 202 4.92 34.67 -8.07
N THR A 203 4.59 34.15 -9.24
CA THR A 203 5.21 34.52 -10.50
C THR A 203 4.79 35.95 -10.72
N VAL A 204 5.67 36.87 -10.36
CA VAL A 204 5.57 38.29 -10.69
C VAL A 204 5.33 38.36 -12.18
N ALA A 205 4.10 38.71 -12.54
CA ALA A 205 3.70 39.02 -13.89
C ALA A 205 4.62 40.14 -14.44
N PRO A 206 5.35 39.94 -15.54
CA PRO A 206 5.82 41.07 -16.31
C PRO A 206 4.60 41.73 -16.94
N ALA A 207 4.45 43.02 -16.63
CA ALA A 207 3.46 43.89 -17.24
C ALA A 207 3.43 43.72 -18.77
N SER A 208 2.23 43.51 -19.29
CA SER A 208 1.94 43.63 -20.71
C SER A 208 2.35 45.01 -21.23
N PRO A 209 2.94 45.08 -22.43
CA PRO A 209 2.55 46.11 -23.38
C PRO A 209 1.65 45.48 -24.44
N SER A 210 0.53 46.16 -24.66
CA SER A 210 -0.39 45.97 -25.78
C SER A 210 0.31 45.81 -27.13
N SER A 211 -0.19 44.87 -27.92
CA SER A 211 -0.23 44.85 -29.39
C SER A 211 -1.24 43.75 -29.74
N GLU A 212 -2.51 44.05 -29.97
CA GLU A 212 -3.05 44.36 -31.30
C GLU A 212 -2.28 43.65 -32.42
N GLN A 213 -2.64 42.39 -32.68
CA GLN A 213 -2.54 41.85 -34.04
C GLN A 213 -3.59 40.76 -34.23
N SER A 214 -4.68 41.17 -34.87
CA SER A 214 -5.64 40.34 -35.56
C SER A 214 -4.92 39.45 -36.58
N GLU A 215 -5.21 38.15 -36.59
CA GLU A 215 -5.17 37.36 -37.82
C GLU A 215 -6.36 36.39 -37.89
N PRO A 216 -6.88 36.12 -39.11
CA PRO A 216 -8.17 35.50 -39.33
C PRO A 216 -8.08 33.97 -39.32
N GLY A 217 -9.19 33.34 -38.96
CA GLY A 217 -9.31 31.88 -38.91
C GLY A 217 -9.06 31.18 -40.25
N THR A 218 -8.44 30.01 -40.14
CA THR A 218 -8.56 28.95 -41.13
C THR A 218 -9.05 27.71 -40.41
N SER A 219 -10.36 27.47 -40.50
CA SER A 219 -10.98 26.18 -40.20
C SER A 219 -10.51 25.19 -41.26
N VAL A 220 -9.58 24.31 -40.90
CA VAL A 220 -9.29 23.12 -41.69
C VAL A 220 -10.18 22.02 -41.15
N ASP A 221 -11.35 21.87 -41.78
CA ASP A 221 -12.18 20.67 -41.66
C ASP A 221 -11.35 19.48 -42.18
N HIS A 222 -11.04 18.55 -41.28
CA HIS A 222 -10.37 17.30 -41.60
C HIS A 222 -11.44 16.23 -41.82
N ASP A 223 -11.63 15.86 -43.09
CA ASP A 223 -12.59 14.87 -43.55
C ASP A 223 -12.05 13.44 -43.30
N PRO A 224 -12.71 12.58 -42.51
CA PRO A 224 -12.17 11.28 -42.09
C PRO A 224 -12.26 10.14 -43.14
N ALA A 225 -12.37 10.45 -44.44
CA ALA A 225 -12.65 9.44 -45.48
C ALA A 225 -11.45 8.99 -46.34
N ASP A 226 -10.26 9.58 -46.18
CA ASP A 226 -9.18 9.46 -47.19
C ASP A 226 -8.12 8.37 -46.95
N TRP A 227 -8.40 7.33 -46.14
CA TRP A 227 -7.41 6.30 -45.76
C TRP A 227 -7.64 4.90 -46.33
N LEU A 228 -8.30 4.77 -47.49
CA LEU A 228 -8.41 3.48 -48.20
C LEU A 228 -7.95 3.58 -49.65
N GLY A 229 -6.67 3.29 -49.88
CA GLY A 229 -6.26 2.72 -51.16
C GLY A 229 -4.89 3.17 -51.65
N GLU A 230 -3.90 2.28 -51.50
CA GLU A 230 -2.83 1.96 -52.48
C GLU A 230 -1.89 0.98 -51.74
N GLY A 231 -1.78 -0.29 -52.10
CA GLY A 231 -1.54 -0.80 -53.44
C GLY A 231 -0.07 -1.25 -53.53
N ILE A 232 0.29 -2.35 -52.85
CA ILE A 232 1.60 -3.01 -53.05
C ILE A 232 1.34 -4.45 -53.46
N GLY A 233 1.44 -4.69 -54.76
CA GLY A 233 1.47 -6.03 -55.36
C GLY A 233 2.86 -6.69 -55.24
N PRO A 234 2.95 -8.00 -55.51
CA PRO A 234 4.17 -8.79 -55.32
C PRO A 234 5.09 -8.75 -56.55
N MET A 235 6.40 -8.86 -56.29
CA MET A 235 7.38 -9.42 -57.22
C MET A 235 7.98 -10.69 -56.63
#